data_AF-A0A2V6U1P6-F1
#
_entry.id   AF-A0A2V6U1P6-F1
#
_cell.length_a   1.000
_cell.length_b   1.000
_cell.length_c   1.000
_cell.angle_alpha   90.00
_cell.angle_beta   90.00
_cell.angle_gamma   90.00
#
_symmetry.space_group_name_H-M   'P 1'
#
loop_
_entity.id
_entity.type
_entity.pdbx_description
1 polymer ?
#
loop_
_entity_poly.entity_id
_entity_poly.type
_entity_poly.pdbx_seq_one_letter_code
_entity_poly.pdbx_strand_id
1 'polypeptide(L)' 'HRPTFDEKAFRETLVGCRLQRHMQALGAYGFLAEVKGKKYFLKHVPEALDLLRADIAEARQDYPELERLIAIL' A
#
# COMPACT_ATOMS: atom_id res chain seq x y z
N HIS A 1 6.54 -22.59 26.80
CA HIS A 1 5.24 -22.49 26.10
C HIS A 1 5.52 -21.99 24.69
N ARG A 2 5.15 -22.73 23.63
CA ARG A 2 5.30 -22.27 22.24
C ARG A 2 4.02 -21.49 21.90
N PRO A 3 4.09 -20.24 21.42
CA PRO A 3 2.88 -19.51 21.06
C PRO A 3 2.14 -20.27 19.96
N THR A 4 0.84 -20.49 20.14
CA THR A 4 -0.05 -21.01 19.10
C THR A 4 -0.34 -19.89 18.11
N PHE A 5 -0.48 -20.24 16.83
CA PHE A 5 -0.83 -19.26 15.80
C PHE A 5 -2.20 -18.65 16.08
N ASP A 6 -2.25 -17.32 16.16
CA ASP A 6 -3.49 -16.55 16.21
C ASP A 6 -3.78 -16.02 14.80
N GLU A 7 -4.72 -16.66 14.13
CA GLU A 7 -5.10 -16.30 12.77
C GLU A 7 -5.70 -14.90 12.68
N LYS A 8 -6.46 -14.48 13.70
CA LYS A 8 -7.12 -13.17 13.70
C LYS A 8 -6.08 -12.08 13.81
N ALA A 9 -5.20 -12.17 14.82
CA ALA A 9 -4.12 -11.20 15.00
C ALA A 9 -3.21 -11.14 13.75
N PHE A 10 -2.90 -12.29 13.15
CA PHE A 10 -2.14 -12.34 11.90
C PHE A 10 -2.85 -11.58 10.77
N ARG A 11 -4.14 -11.83 10.53
CA ARG A 11 -4.90 -11.15 9.47
C ARG A 11 -5.00 -9.65 9.68
N GLU A 12 -5.19 -9.20 10.93
CA GLU A 12 -5.20 -7.77 11.27
C GLU A 12 -3.87 -7.10 10.92
N THR A 13 -2.73 -7.77 11.14
CA THR A 13 -1.42 -7.21 10.75
C THR A 13 -1.22 -7.10 9.24
N LEU A 14 -1.90 -7.93 8.43
CA LEU A 14 -1.73 -7.93 6.98
C LEU A 14 -2.14 -6.61 6.35
N VAL A 15 -3.16 -5.93 6.89
CA VAL A 15 -3.67 -4.66 6.35
C VAL A 15 -2.55 -3.62 6.33
N GLY A 16 -1.88 -3.40 7.47
CA GLY A 16 -0.75 -2.49 7.58
C GLY A 16 0.41 -2.88 6.66
N CYS A 17 0.71 -4.18 6.54
CA CYS A 17 1.76 -4.67 5.63
C CYS A 17 1.45 -4.38 4.16
N ARG A 18 0.20 -4.57 3.70
CA ARG A 18 -0.20 -4.30 2.32
C ARG A 18 -0.15 -2.80 2.01
N LEU A 19 -0.70 -1.96 2.88
CA LEU A 19 -0.61 -0.49 2.78
C LEU A 19 0.84 -0.03 2.62
N GLN A 20 1.72 -0.47 3.52
CA GLN A 20 3.14 -0.11 3.50
C GLN A 20 3.84 -0.59 2.22
N ARG A 21 3.54 -1.81 1.76
CA ARG A 21 4.13 -2.37 0.53
C ARG A 21 3.72 -1.59 -0.72
N HIS A 22 2.43 -1.24 -0.85
CA HIS A 22 1.96 -0.48 -2.01
C HIS A 22 2.50 0.95 -2.03
N MET A 23 2.55 1.64 -0.88
CA MET A 23 3.16 2.97 -0.79
C MET A 23 4.66 2.95 -1.17
N GLN A 24 5.40 1.95 -0.70
CA GLN A 24 6.83 1.81 -1.06
C GLN A 24 7.02 1.49 -2.55
N ALA A 25 6.17 0.63 -3.13
CA ALA A 25 6.21 0.33 -4.56
C ALA A 25 5.96 1.58 -5.40
N LEU A 26 4.93 2.36 -5.08
CA LEU A 26 4.63 3.64 -5.75
C LEU A 26 5.80 4.61 -5.67
N GLY A 27 6.40 4.78 -4.49
CA GLY A 27 7.60 5.60 -4.31
C GLY A 27 8.79 5.12 -5.15
N ALA A 28 9.01 3.80 -5.21
CA ALA A 28 10.07 3.21 -6.02
C ALA A 28 9.81 3.41 -7.52
N TYR A 29 8.58 3.23 -8.00
CA TYR A 29 8.22 3.44 -9.40
C TYR A 29 8.42 4.90 -9.81
N GLY A 30 7.97 5.84 -8.99
CA GLY A 30 8.19 7.27 -9.20
C GLY A 30 9.68 7.61 -9.27
N PHE A 31 10.47 7.14 -8.31
CA PHE A 31 11.92 7.36 -8.30
C PHE A 31 12.62 6.75 -9.53
N LEU A 32 12.28 5.51 -9.90
CA LEU A 32 12.89 4.85 -11.06
C LEU A 32 12.52 5.54 -12.36
N ALA A 33 11.28 5.99 -12.52
CA ALA A 33 10.81 6.65 -13.72
C ALA A 33 11.31 8.10 -13.84
N GLU A 34 11.21 8.89 -12.77
CA GLU A 34 11.48 10.32 -12.79
C GLU A 34 12.95 10.64 -12.51
N VAL A 35 13.59 9.94 -11.56
CA VAL A 35 14.98 10.22 -11.19
C VAL A 35 15.97 9.36 -11.98
N LYS A 36 15.62 8.11 -12.28
CA LYS A 36 16.51 7.18 -13.01
C LYS A 36 16.18 7.02 -14.51
N GLY A 37 15.15 7.72 -15.01
CA GLY A 37 14.76 7.71 -16.42
C GLY A 37 14.17 6.39 -16.93
N LYS A 38 13.88 5.42 -16.04
CA LYS A 38 13.33 4.10 -16.41
C LYS A 38 11.81 4.18 -16.56
N LYS A 39 11.34 4.87 -17.60
CA LYS A 39 9.90 5.16 -17.82
C LYS A 39 8.99 3.92 -17.90
N TYR A 40 9.54 2.74 -18.23
CA TYR A 40 8.79 1.47 -18.21
C TYR A 40 8.07 1.19 -16.89
N PHE A 41 8.59 1.64 -15.74
CA PHE A 41 7.96 1.42 -14.43
C PHE A 41 6.63 2.16 -14.25
N LEU A 42 6.37 3.22 -15.03
CA LEU A 42 5.11 3.99 -14.94
C LEU A 42 3.88 3.13 -15.22
N LYS A 43 4.01 2.06 -16.01
CA LYS A 43 2.89 1.16 -16.31
C LYS A 43 2.34 0.42 -15.09
N HIS A 44 3.13 0.31 -14.01
CA HIS A 44 2.73 -0.36 -12.77
C HIS A 44 2.05 0.58 -11.77
N VAL A 45 2.13 1.90 -11.99
CA VAL A 45 1.57 2.91 -11.08
C VAL A 45 0.03 2.80 -10.96
N PRO A 46 -0.75 2.66 -12.06
CA PRO A 46 -2.21 2.59 -11.95
C PRO A 46 -2.67 1.41 -11.08
N GLU A 47 -2.16 0.21 -11.34
CA GLU A 47 -2.52 -0.99 -10.57
C GLU A 47 -2.11 -0.87 -9.09
N ALA A 48 -0.90 -0.35 -8.81
CA ALA A 48 -0.46 -0.15 -7.44
C ALA A 48 -1.31 0.88 -6.68
N LEU A 49 -1.83 1.90 -7.38
CA LEU A 49 -2.72 2.90 -6.79
C LEU A 49 -4.11 2.32 -6.52
N ASP A 50 -4.65 1.50 -7.43
CA ASP A 50 -5.94 0.83 -7.23
C ASP A 50 -5.89 -0.18 -6.08
N LEU A 51 -4.79 -0.92 -5.94
CA LEU A 51 -4.56 -1.79 -4.79
C LEU A 51 -4.47 -0.99 -3.47
N LEU A 52 -3.76 0.14 -3.47
CA LEU A 52 -3.69 1.02 -2.30
C LEU A 52 -5.05 1.60 -1.92
N ARG A 53 -5.87 1.99 -2.92
CA ARG A 53 -7.26 2.45 -2.71
C ARG A 53 -8.14 1.36 -2.09
N ALA A 54 -7.99 0.11 -2.53
CA ALA A 54 -8.73 -1.01 -1.96
C ALA A 54 -8.33 -1.26 -0.49
N ASP A 55 -7.03 -1.28 -0.21
CA ASP A 55 -6.52 -1.49 1.16
C ASP A 55 -6.93 -0.36 2.12
N ILE A 56 -6.91 0.90 1.67
CA ILE A 56 -7.29 2.01 2.55
C ILE A 56 -8.79 2.06 2.81
N ALA A 57 -9.63 1.58 1.89
CA ALA A 57 -11.07 1.45 2.11
C ALA A 57 -11.41 0.43 3.21
N GLU A 58 -10.59 -0.63 3.34
CA GLU A 58 -10.66 -1.59 4.45
C GLU A 58 -10.18 -0.96 5.77
N ALA A 59 -9.14 -0.11 5.71
CA ALA A 59 -8.47 0.47 6.88
C ALA A 59 -8.88 1.92 7.23
N ARG A 60 -9.93 2.45 6.62
CA ARG A 60 -10.31 3.88 6.71
C ARG A 60 -10.56 4.40 8.12
N GLN A 61 -11.05 3.53 9.01
CA GLN A 61 -11.29 3.91 10.42
C GLN A 61 -9.98 4.10 11.18
N ASP A 62 -8.95 3.32 10.84
CA ASP A 62 -7.64 3.37 11.48
C ASP A 62 -6.74 4.47 10.88
N TYR A 63 -6.92 4.77 9.59
CA TYR A 63 -6.08 5.74 8.85
C TYR A 63 -6.90 6.77 8.06
N PRO A 64 -7.74 7.60 8.72
CA PRO A 64 -8.61 8.55 8.03
C PRO A 64 -7.86 9.65 7.26
N GLU A 65 -6.65 10.03 7.71
CA GLU A 65 -5.82 10.99 6.97
C GLU A 65 -5.27 10.40 5.67
N LEU A 66 -4.89 9.12 5.71
CA LEU A 66 -4.38 8.42 4.54
C LEU A 66 -5.51 8.19 3.53
N GLU A 67 -6.72 7.85 3.97
CA GLU A 67 -7.89 7.78 3.09
C GLU A 67 -8.11 9.11 2.36
N ARG A 68 -8.07 10.24 3.08
CA ARG A 68 -8.23 11.57 2.47
C ARG A 68 -7.16 11.89 1.45
N LEU A 69 -5.90 11.54 1.73
CA LEU A 69 -4.80 11.73 0.79
C LEU A 69 -4.97 10.87 -0.46
N ILE A 70 -5.33 9.60 -0.31
CA ILE A 70 -5.50 8.68 -1.45
C ILE A 70 -6.73 9.05 -2.29
N ALA A 71 -7.77 9.64 -1.70
CA ALA A 71 -8.96 10.08 -2.42
C ALA A 71 -8.72 11.24 -3.41
N ILE A 72 -7.60 11.97 -3.28
CA ILE A 72 -7.23 13.07 -4.18
C ILE A 72 -6.16 12.69 -5.22
N LEU A 73 -5.63 11.46 -5.15
CA LEU A 73 -4.75 10.85 -6.17
C LEU A 73 -5.60 10.13 -7.20
#